data_AF-A0A3D0VAX8-F1
#
_entry.id   AF-A0A3D0VAX8-F1
#
_cell.length_a   1.000
_cell.length_b   1.000
_cell.length_c   1.000
_cell.angle_alpha   90.00
_cell.angle_beta   90.00
_cell.angle_gamma   90.00
#
_symmetry.space_group_name_H-M   'P 1'
#
loop_
_entity.id
_entity.type
_entity.pdbx_description
1 polymer ?
#
loop_
_entity_poly.entity_id
_entity_poly.type
_entity_poly.pdbx_seq_one_letter_code
_entity_poly.pdbx_strand_id
1 'polypeptide(L)'
;MSNPIARRTVLGLLGTAAGAAALSGFVPTRASAAGGPDVTLVDNGTSVTLANGIIQFTVIKSSAKISDLRLIGSTQGNGGANLLSGSHGSGYTTFNYSGASGATGMSGAAFRIVSQSADRIEISMLANDPSRLTFYLDIRMALERGASGLHSYWIVKYPEAMPDGLSLGQLRYAFAADDPAFRWFVVDDARGIRQRPTIPDTQNWVTLQDTTYALPDGSIYSKYQNSS
;
A
#
# COMPACT_ATOMS: atom_id res chain seq x y z
N MET A 1 19.63 -24.17 -35.04
CA MET A 1 19.07 -23.71 -36.33
C MET A 1 17.67 -23.20 -36.04
N SER A 2 17.56 -21.89 -35.85
CA SER A 2 16.36 -21.15 -35.48
C SER A 2 15.62 -20.73 -36.75
N ASN A 3 14.36 -21.14 -36.89
CA ASN A 3 13.50 -20.66 -37.97
C ASN A 3 13.03 -19.23 -37.67
N PRO A 4 13.21 -18.26 -38.57
CA PRO A 4 12.65 -16.92 -38.41
C PRO A 4 11.16 -16.90 -38.81
N ILE A 5 10.31 -16.33 -37.95
CA ILE A 5 8.91 -16.03 -38.28
C ILE A 5 8.86 -14.73 -39.08
N ALA A 6 8.27 -14.80 -40.26
CA ALA A 6 8.17 -13.70 -41.23
C ALA A 6 7.20 -12.59 -40.78
N ARG A 7 7.65 -11.33 -40.88
CA ARG A 7 6.78 -10.15 -40.88
C ARG A 7 6.00 -10.10 -42.20
N ARG A 8 4.66 -10.09 -42.12
CA ARG A 8 3.81 -9.69 -43.24
C ARG A 8 3.02 -8.43 -42.88
N THR A 9 3.47 -7.35 -43.49
CA THR A 9 2.70 -6.13 -43.76
C THR A 9 1.71 -6.45 -44.89
N VAL A 10 0.43 -6.15 -44.72
CA VAL A 10 -0.49 -5.91 -45.84
C VAL A 10 -1.39 -4.72 -45.49
N LEU A 11 -1.32 -3.72 -46.35
CA LEU A 11 -2.08 -2.49 -46.37
C LEU A 11 -3.23 -2.63 -47.37
N GLY A 12 -4.44 -2.21 -46.98
CA GLY A 12 -5.50 -1.72 -47.87
C GLY A 12 -6.55 -2.73 -48.36
N LEU A 13 -7.82 -2.52 -47.97
CA LEU A 13 -8.81 -1.88 -48.84
C LEU A 13 -10.08 -1.51 -48.06
N LEU A 14 -10.67 -0.37 -48.45
CA LEU A 14 -11.91 0.20 -47.96
C LEU A 14 -13.14 -0.65 -48.32
N GLY A 15 -14.08 -0.73 -47.39
CA GLY A 15 -15.43 -1.26 -47.62
C GLY A 15 -16.36 -0.81 -46.50
N THR A 16 -17.20 0.17 -46.79
CA THR A 16 -18.19 0.77 -45.90
C THR A 16 -19.29 -0.21 -45.54
N ALA A 17 -19.43 -0.52 -44.25
CA ALA A 17 -20.70 -0.93 -43.65
C ALA A 17 -20.81 -0.27 -42.28
N ALA A 18 -21.71 0.69 -42.17
CA ALA A 18 -22.06 1.36 -40.92
C ALA A 18 -22.82 0.36 -40.03
N GLY A 19 -22.08 -0.43 -39.25
CA GLY A 19 -22.58 -1.09 -38.06
C GLY A 19 -22.22 -0.22 -36.87
N ALA A 20 -23.20 0.45 -36.26
CA ALA A 20 -23.03 1.06 -34.95
C ALA A 20 -22.76 -0.06 -33.93
N ALA A 21 -21.49 -0.45 -33.79
CA ALA A 21 -21.05 -1.23 -32.66
C ALA A 21 -21.22 -0.32 -31.44
N ALA A 22 -22.28 -0.54 -30.68
CA ALA A 22 -22.36 -0.03 -29.32
C ALA A 22 -21.09 -0.49 -28.62
N LEU A 23 -20.16 0.44 -28.40
CA LEU A 23 -19.10 0.25 -27.42
C LEU A 23 -19.84 0.08 -26.10
N SER A 24 -20.10 -1.17 -25.72
CA SER A 24 -20.44 -1.52 -24.35
C SER A 24 -19.37 -0.88 -23.51
N GLY A 25 -19.73 0.22 -22.85
CA GLY A 25 -18.88 0.84 -21.85
C GLY A 25 -18.45 -0.29 -20.94
N PHE A 26 -17.14 -0.43 -20.74
CA PHE A 26 -16.63 -1.20 -19.61
C PHE A 26 -17.18 -0.51 -18.36
N VAL A 27 -18.40 -0.84 -17.97
CA VAL A 27 -18.81 -0.75 -16.59
C VAL A 27 -17.85 -1.71 -15.92
N PRO A 28 -16.92 -1.25 -15.06
CA PRO A 28 -16.16 -2.18 -14.25
C PRO A 28 -17.21 -2.98 -13.51
N THR A 29 -17.37 -4.25 -13.89
CA THR A 29 -18.07 -5.22 -13.08
C THR A 29 -17.38 -5.12 -11.74
N ARG A 30 -18.04 -4.51 -10.75
CA ARG A 30 -17.64 -4.62 -9.35
C ARG A 30 -17.39 -6.11 -9.17
N ALA A 31 -16.17 -6.47 -8.78
CA ALA A 31 -15.88 -7.84 -8.38
C ALA A 31 -17.06 -8.26 -7.50
N SER A 32 -17.77 -9.31 -7.92
CA SER A 32 -18.89 -9.84 -7.15
C SER A 32 -18.44 -9.89 -5.70
N ALA A 33 -19.24 -9.36 -4.78
CA ALA A 33 -19.03 -9.43 -3.34
C ALA A 33 -18.88 -10.91 -2.98
N ALA A 34 -17.66 -11.42 -3.09
CA ALA A 34 -17.39 -12.84 -3.08
C ALA A 34 -17.66 -13.33 -1.66
N GLY A 35 -18.30 -14.49 -1.56
CA GLY A 35 -18.80 -15.03 -0.29
C GLY A 35 -17.81 -14.92 0.86
N GLY A 36 -18.34 -14.71 2.06
CA GLY A 36 -17.56 -14.51 3.27
C GLY A 36 -18.31 -13.63 4.27
N PRO A 37 -17.81 -13.52 5.52
CA PRO A 37 -18.45 -12.69 6.55
C PRO A 37 -18.60 -11.23 6.14
N ASP A 38 -19.59 -10.55 6.73
CA ASP A 38 -19.78 -9.11 6.54
C ASP A 38 -18.51 -8.34 6.92
N VAL A 39 -18.26 -7.25 6.19
CA VAL A 39 -17.24 -6.27 6.61
C VAL A 39 -17.76 -5.57 7.86
N THR A 40 -16.96 -5.59 8.92
CA THR A 40 -17.27 -4.99 10.21
C THR A 40 -16.28 -3.88 10.54
N LEU A 41 -16.74 -2.91 11.32
CA LEU A 41 -15.91 -1.85 11.90
C LEU A 41 -16.23 -1.73 13.38
N VAL A 42 -15.18 -1.70 14.20
CA VAL A 42 -15.24 -1.40 15.64
C VAL A 42 -14.50 -0.10 15.90
N ASP A 43 -15.17 0.85 16.54
CA ASP A 43 -14.54 2.09 17.00
C ASP A 43 -13.98 1.88 18.42
N ASN A 44 -12.67 2.07 18.58
CA ASN A 44 -11.95 1.89 19.85
C ASN A 44 -11.59 3.23 20.50
N GLY A 45 -12.26 4.32 20.13
CA GLY A 45 -11.93 5.67 20.56
C GLY A 45 -10.86 6.32 19.66
N THR A 46 -9.59 6.08 19.95
CA THR A 46 -8.45 6.69 19.19
C THR A 46 -8.07 5.92 17.93
N SER A 47 -8.61 4.72 17.75
CA SER A 47 -8.41 3.85 16.58
C SER A 47 -9.72 3.23 16.12
N VAL A 48 -9.70 2.64 14.92
CA VAL A 48 -10.78 1.77 14.42
C VAL A 48 -10.21 0.45 13.94
N THR A 49 -10.96 -0.63 14.11
CA THR A 49 -10.61 -1.96 13.62
C THR A 49 -11.59 -2.38 12.54
N LEU A 50 -11.10 -2.76 11.37
CA LEU A 50 -11.88 -3.30 10.26
C LEU A 50 -11.59 -4.80 10.12
N ALA A 51 -12.61 -5.62 9.84
CA ALA A 51 -12.45 -7.05 9.60
C ALA A 51 -13.48 -7.58 8.59
N ASN A 52 -13.12 -8.60 7.81
CA ASN A 52 -14.01 -9.26 6.83
C ASN A 52 -13.99 -10.79 6.92
N GLY A 53 -13.52 -11.34 8.04
CA GLY A 53 -13.34 -12.78 8.25
C GLY A 53 -12.07 -13.37 7.62
N ILE A 54 -11.35 -12.63 6.78
CA ILE A 54 -10.07 -13.06 6.17
C ILE A 54 -8.92 -12.29 6.80
N ILE A 55 -9.02 -10.97 6.80
CA ILE A 55 -8.07 -10.08 7.46
C ILE A 55 -8.77 -9.19 8.49
N GLN A 56 -7.99 -8.74 9.47
CA GLN A 56 -8.36 -7.70 10.41
C GLN A 56 -7.23 -6.69 10.49
N PHE A 57 -7.54 -5.40 10.51
CA PHE A 57 -6.51 -4.37 10.75
C PHE A 57 -7.04 -3.21 11.59
N THR A 58 -6.15 -2.63 12.39
CA THR A 58 -6.44 -1.50 13.29
C THR A 58 -5.71 -0.25 12.82
N VAL A 59 -6.46 0.83 12.61
CA VAL A 59 -5.97 2.13 12.14
C VAL A 59 -6.07 3.17 13.24
N ILE A 60 -4.97 3.83 13.56
CA ILE A 60 -4.94 4.99 14.46
C ILE A 60 -5.50 6.20 13.68
N LYS A 61 -6.62 6.75 14.18
CA LYS A 61 -7.41 7.78 13.49
C LYS A 61 -6.60 9.03 13.15
N SER A 62 -5.76 9.46 14.08
CA SER A 62 -4.99 10.70 13.97
C SER A 62 -3.80 10.62 13.01
N SER A 63 -3.28 9.43 12.70
CA SER A 63 -2.03 9.30 11.94
C SER A 63 -2.16 8.41 10.71
N ALA A 64 -3.35 7.85 10.47
CA ALA A 64 -3.55 6.79 9.48
C ALA A 64 -2.60 5.59 9.67
N LYS A 65 -1.97 5.43 10.84
CA LYS A 65 -1.04 4.33 11.10
C LYS A 65 -1.81 3.04 11.30
N ILE A 66 -1.46 1.98 10.58
CA ILE A 66 -1.94 0.62 10.87
C ILE A 66 -1.04 0.03 11.97
N SER A 67 -1.61 -0.21 13.15
CA SER A 67 -0.89 -0.70 14.32
C SER A 67 -0.98 -2.22 14.52
N ASP A 68 -1.96 -2.87 13.89
CA ASP A 68 -2.19 -4.31 13.96
C ASP A 68 -2.77 -4.74 12.61
N LEU A 69 -2.26 -5.83 12.03
CA LEU A 69 -2.74 -6.43 10.79
C LEU A 69 -2.67 -7.95 10.93
N ARG A 70 -3.81 -8.63 10.89
CA ARG A 70 -3.92 -10.06 11.18
C ARG A 70 -4.55 -10.84 10.03
N LEU A 71 -4.06 -12.07 9.84
CA LEU A 71 -4.65 -13.08 8.95
C LEU A 71 -5.66 -13.94 9.73
N ILE A 72 -6.84 -13.41 10.03
CA ILE A 72 -7.83 -14.08 10.87
C ILE A 72 -8.53 -15.28 10.20
N GLY A 73 -8.56 -15.34 8.86
CA GLY A 73 -9.18 -16.42 8.10
C GLY A 73 -8.21 -17.50 7.60
N SER A 74 -6.96 -17.49 8.04
CA SER A 74 -5.97 -18.45 7.53
C SER A 74 -6.21 -19.87 8.04
N THR A 75 -6.17 -20.85 7.13
CA THR A 75 -6.24 -22.29 7.42
C THR A 75 -4.86 -22.95 7.52
N GLN A 76 -3.77 -22.18 7.36
CA GLN A 76 -2.39 -22.67 7.31
C GLN A 76 -1.71 -22.68 8.70
N GLY A 77 -2.48 -22.69 9.78
CA GLY A 77 -1.95 -22.70 11.15
C GLY A 77 -1.38 -21.36 11.66
N ASN A 78 -1.42 -20.30 10.85
CA ASN A 78 -1.03 -18.93 11.22
C ASN A 78 -2.26 -17.99 11.38
N GLY A 79 -3.43 -18.58 11.67
CA GLY A 79 -4.66 -17.83 11.95
C GLY A 79 -4.46 -16.84 13.11
N GLY A 80 -4.79 -15.58 12.88
CA GLY A 80 -4.68 -14.52 13.88
C GLY A 80 -3.26 -13.97 14.11
N ALA A 81 -2.25 -14.43 13.37
CA ALA A 81 -0.90 -13.88 13.41
C ALA A 81 -0.90 -12.39 13.06
N ASN A 82 -0.28 -11.55 13.90
CA ASN A 82 -0.11 -10.13 13.61
C ASN A 82 1.15 -9.93 12.75
N LEU A 83 0.92 -9.62 11.48
CA LEU A 83 1.96 -9.36 10.47
C LEU A 83 2.79 -8.10 10.75
N LEU A 84 2.33 -7.26 11.67
CA LEU A 84 3.01 -6.07 12.16
C LEU A 84 3.38 -6.21 13.63
N SER A 85 3.64 -7.44 14.09
CA SER A 85 4.22 -7.69 15.40
C SER A 85 5.65 -7.14 15.48
N GLY A 86 6.14 -6.90 16.69
CA GLY A 86 7.47 -6.33 16.96
C GLY A 86 7.43 -4.86 17.40
N SER A 87 8.57 -4.32 17.82
CA SER A 87 8.67 -2.98 18.44
C SER A 87 8.48 -1.85 17.44
N HIS A 88 8.76 -2.06 16.15
CA HIS A 88 8.61 -1.08 15.07
C HIS A 88 7.52 -1.48 14.06
N GLY A 89 6.86 -2.63 14.28
CA GLY A 89 5.82 -3.18 13.41
C GLY A 89 4.69 -2.19 13.18
N SER A 90 4.51 -1.74 11.93
CA SER A 90 3.44 -0.81 11.56
C SER A 90 3.30 -0.57 10.05
N GLY A 91 2.09 -0.21 9.63
CA GLY A 91 1.86 0.52 8.38
C GLY A 91 1.84 2.01 8.67
N TYR A 92 2.65 2.83 7.99
CA TYR A 92 2.82 4.24 8.32
C TYR A 92 3.10 5.09 7.08
N THR A 93 2.93 6.40 7.23
CA THR A 93 3.28 7.36 6.20
C THR A 93 4.64 8.00 6.46
N THR A 94 5.35 8.30 5.38
CA THR A 94 6.57 9.13 5.43
C THR A 94 6.64 10.06 4.22
N PHE A 95 6.79 11.34 4.50
CA PHE A 95 6.73 12.44 3.55
C PHE A 95 8.02 13.26 3.64
N ASN A 96 8.57 13.62 2.49
CA ASN A 96 9.64 14.60 2.33
C ASN A 96 9.12 15.70 1.41
N TYR A 97 9.10 16.95 1.88
CA TYR A 97 8.62 18.10 1.13
C TYR A 97 9.31 19.38 1.59
N SER A 98 9.26 20.45 0.79
CA SER A 98 9.86 21.75 1.11
C SER A 98 9.24 22.35 2.38
N GLY A 99 10.10 22.72 3.34
CA GLY A 99 9.66 23.28 4.63
C GLY A 99 9.52 22.25 5.76
N ALA A 100 9.58 20.94 5.45
CA ALA A 100 9.74 19.93 6.49
C ALA A 100 11.20 19.89 6.98
N SER A 101 11.41 19.80 8.30
CA SER A 101 12.75 19.64 8.90
C SER A 101 13.37 18.25 8.67
N GLY A 102 12.62 17.34 8.04
CA GLY A 102 13.01 15.96 7.75
C GLY A 102 11.80 15.14 7.34
N ALA A 103 11.99 13.82 7.27
CA ALA A 103 10.90 12.89 6.98
C ALA A 103 9.84 12.96 8.09
N THR A 104 8.61 13.28 7.73
CA THR A 104 7.46 13.37 8.66
C THR A 104 6.33 12.44 8.21
N GLY A 105 5.30 12.27 9.02
CA GLY A 105 4.12 11.48 8.69
C GLY A 105 2.83 12.24 8.94
N MET A 106 1.72 11.60 8.58
CA MET A 106 0.38 12.08 8.94
C MET A 106 0.25 12.18 10.47
N SER A 107 -0.27 13.30 10.96
CA SER A 107 -0.59 13.50 12.37
C SER A 107 -1.84 14.34 12.55
N GLY A 108 -2.60 14.07 13.63
CA GLY A 108 -3.94 14.60 13.94
C GLY A 108 -4.85 14.85 12.74
N ALA A 109 -4.95 13.87 11.86
CA ALA A 109 -5.97 13.81 10.83
C ALA A 109 -7.37 13.83 11.45
N ALA A 110 -8.30 14.47 10.75
CA ALA A 110 -9.73 14.33 11.01
C ALA A 110 -10.21 12.99 10.43
N PHE A 111 -10.73 12.13 11.31
CA PHE A 111 -11.26 10.82 10.92
C PHE A 111 -12.74 10.92 10.52
N ARG A 112 -13.13 10.15 9.51
CA ARG A 112 -14.53 9.86 9.19
C ARG A 112 -14.71 8.51 8.52
N ILE A 113 -15.91 7.94 8.68
CA ILE A 113 -16.40 6.84 7.85
C ILE A 113 -16.96 7.44 6.56
N VAL A 114 -16.47 7.00 5.41
CA VAL A 114 -16.87 7.50 4.08
C VAL A 114 -18.10 6.74 3.59
N SER A 115 -18.07 5.42 3.74
CA SER A 115 -19.16 4.53 3.37
C SER A 115 -19.10 3.29 4.26
N GLN A 116 -20.25 2.78 4.66
CA GLN A 116 -20.36 1.57 5.47
C GLN A 116 -21.52 0.72 4.97
N SER A 117 -21.20 -0.51 4.61
CA SER A 117 -22.13 -1.55 4.18
C SER A 117 -21.54 -2.90 4.54
N ALA A 118 -22.36 -3.95 4.47
CA ALA A 118 -21.90 -5.30 4.70
C ALA A 118 -20.82 -5.75 3.69
N ASP A 119 -20.80 -5.16 2.49
CA ASP A 119 -19.87 -5.54 1.41
C ASP A 119 -18.58 -4.71 1.39
N ARG A 120 -18.62 -3.48 1.91
CA ARG A 120 -17.49 -2.56 1.89
C ARG A 120 -17.60 -1.51 2.98
N ILE A 121 -16.49 -1.28 3.67
CA ILE A 121 -16.29 -0.14 4.57
C ILE A 121 -15.11 0.66 4.06
N GLU A 122 -15.27 1.98 3.99
CA GLU A 122 -14.21 2.91 3.64
C GLU A 122 -14.11 4.00 4.73
N ILE A 123 -12.88 4.29 5.15
CA ILE A 123 -12.54 5.31 6.14
C ILE A 123 -11.60 6.35 5.54
N SER A 124 -11.59 7.54 6.14
CA SER A 124 -10.80 8.70 5.72
C SER A 124 -10.05 9.29 6.90
N MET A 125 -8.78 9.61 6.67
CA MET A 125 -7.91 10.37 7.55
C MET A 125 -7.46 11.62 6.80
N LEU A 126 -8.11 12.74 7.09
CA LEU A 126 -7.93 14.01 6.38
C LEU A 126 -7.00 14.97 7.15
N ALA A 127 -5.95 15.43 6.49
CA ALA A 127 -5.18 16.61 6.86
C ALA A 127 -5.50 17.76 5.89
N ASN A 128 -6.08 18.84 6.43
CA ASN A 128 -6.41 20.07 5.70
C ASN A 128 -6.02 21.32 6.51
N ASP A 129 -5.01 21.19 7.37
CA ASP A 129 -4.50 22.28 8.19
C ASP A 129 -3.06 22.60 7.72
N PRO A 130 -2.85 23.72 7.01
CA PRO A 130 -1.55 24.09 6.46
C PRO A 130 -0.48 24.31 7.54
N SER A 131 -0.88 24.59 8.79
CA SER A 131 0.07 24.72 9.91
C SER A 131 0.68 23.38 10.34
N ARG A 132 0.10 22.26 9.90
CA ARG A 132 0.49 20.90 10.27
C ARG A 132 1.03 20.10 9.10
N LEU A 133 0.42 20.27 7.93
CA LEU A 133 0.84 19.68 6.68
C LEU A 133 0.59 20.71 5.57
N THR A 134 1.64 21.15 4.88
CA THR A 134 1.58 22.22 3.87
C THR A 134 0.92 21.82 2.55
N PHE A 135 0.13 20.75 2.57
CA PHE A 135 -0.70 20.31 1.48
C PHE A 135 -1.93 19.58 2.01
N TYR A 136 -2.99 19.58 1.21
CA TYR A 136 -4.18 18.80 1.51
C TYR A 136 -3.88 17.33 1.25
N LEU A 137 -4.17 16.47 2.23
CA LEU A 137 -4.00 15.04 2.11
C LEU A 137 -5.19 14.31 2.76
N ASP A 138 -5.87 13.48 1.98
CA ASP A 138 -6.90 12.57 2.49
C ASP A 138 -6.47 11.13 2.18
N ILE A 139 -6.06 10.39 3.21
CA ILE A 139 -5.73 8.97 3.08
C ILE A 139 -7.01 8.18 3.27
N ARG A 140 -7.37 7.38 2.26
CA ARG A 140 -8.52 6.50 2.25
C ARG A 140 -8.08 5.07 2.38
N MET A 141 -8.71 4.36 3.30
CA MET A 141 -8.55 2.91 3.43
C MET A 141 -9.90 2.24 3.30
N ALA A 142 -9.96 1.15 2.55
CA ALA A 142 -11.18 0.37 2.39
C ALA A 142 -10.92 -1.12 2.56
N LEU A 143 -11.92 -1.81 3.11
CA LEU A 143 -11.98 -3.25 3.19
C LEU A 143 -13.24 -3.74 2.48
N GLU A 144 -13.08 -4.75 1.63
CA GLU A 144 -14.16 -5.35 0.85
C GLU A 144 -14.41 -6.78 1.33
N ARG A 145 -15.66 -7.24 1.25
CA ARG A 145 -16.04 -8.61 1.57
C ARG A 145 -15.28 -9.58 0.67
N GLY A 146 -14.76 -10.66 1.26
CA GLY A 146 -14.05 -11.71 0.53
C GLY A 146 -12.64 -11.32 0.06
N ALA A 147 -12.19 -10.08 0.28
CA ALA A 147 -10.85 -9.65 -0.10
C ALA A 147 -9.79 -10.11 0.93
N SER A 148 -8.65 -10.62 0.45
CA SER A 148 -7.50 -10.97 1.29
C SER A 148 -6.54 -9.81 1.53
N GLY A 149 -6.85 -8.62 1.01
CA GLY A 149 -6.04 -7.41 1.15
C GLY A 149 -6.90 -6.19 1.49
N LEU A 150 -6.23 -5.13 1.93
CA LEU A 150 -6.83 -3.82 2.14
C LEU A 150 -6.50 -2.90 0.96
N HIS A 151 -7.41 -1.98 0.64
CA HIS A 151 -7.17 -0.93 -0.35
C HIS A 151 -6.74 0.35 0.36
N SER A 152 -5.70 1.00 -0.14
CA SER A 152 -5.27 2.32 0.32
C SER A 152 -5.03 3.22 -0.89
N TYR A 153 -5.63 4.41 -0.89
CA TYR A 153 -5.44 5.42 -1.93
C TYR A 153 -5.50 6.81 -1.32
N TRP A 154 -4.82 7.76 -1.94
CA TRP A 154 -4.66 9.10 -1.38
C TRP A 154 -5.24 10.13 -2.32
N ILE A 155 -5.90 11.14 -1.76
CA ILE A 155 -6.32 12.33 -2.49
C ILE A 155 -5.43 13.48 -2.02
N VAL A 156 -4.55 13.93 -2.91
CA VAL A 156 -3.64 15.05 -2.67
C VAL A 156 -4.13 16.26 -3.46
N LYS A 157 -4.24 17.42 -2.79
CA LYS A 157 -4.66 18.68 -3.43
C LYS A 157 -3.79 19.83 -2.94
N TYR A 158 -3.85 20.92 -3.68
CA TYR A 158 -3.22 22.19 -3.32
C TYR A 158 -4.25 23.32 -3.39
N PRO A 159 -5.12 23.46 -2.37
CA PRO A 159 -6.13 24.52 -2.32
C PRO A 159 -5.50 25.89 -2.03
N GLU A 160 -6.25 26.96 -2.29
CA GLU A 160 -5.83 28.37 -2.12
C GLU A 160 -5.28 28.71 -0.73
N ALA A 161 -5.76 28.03 0.32
CA ALA A 161 -5.28 28.22 1.68
C ALA A 161 -3.88 27.62 1.96
N MET A 162 -3.27 26.89 1.00
CA MET A 162 -1.95 26.29 1.18
C MET A 162 -0.83 27.30 0.86
N PRO A 163 0.29 27.29 1.62
CA PRO A 163 1.41 28.19 1.36
C PRO A 163 2.09 27.90 0.02
N ASP A 164 2.44 28.94 -0.73
CA ASP A 164 3.18 28.87 -2.00
C ASP A 164 4.55 28.17 -1.88
N GLY A 165 5.07 27.70 -3.03
CA GLY A 165 6.43 27.17 -3.13
C GLY A 165 6.59 25.72 -2.67
N LEU A 166 5.50 24.96 -2.58
CA LEU A 166 5.55 23.54 -2.23
C LEU A 166 6.28 22.72 -3.30
N SER A 167 7.30 21.99 -2.86
CA SER A 167 7.92 20.90 -3.61
C SER A 167 7.75 19.59 -2.84
N LEU A 168 7.19 18.58 -3.50
CA LEU A 168 7.05 17.23 -2.97
C LEU A 168 8.25 16.39 -3.40
N GLY A 169 9.06 15.93 -2.45
CA GLY A 169 10.18 15.03 -2.72
C GLY A 169 9.75 13.57 -2.70
N GLN A 170 9.17 13.11 -1.60
CA GLN A 170 8.69 11.73 -1.45
C GLN A 170 7.38 11.68 -0.69
N LEU A 171 6.48 10.82 -1.16
CA LEU A 171 5.20 10.52 -0.54
C LEU A 171 5.07 8.99 -0.47
N ARG A 172 5.12 8.40 0.73
CA ARG A 172 5.14 6.94 0.89
C ARG A 172 4.17 6.47 1.96
N TYR A 173 3.43 5.40 1.66
CA TYR A 173 2.88 4.50 2.67
C TYR A 173 3.81 3.29 2.74
N ALA A 174 4.36 2.97 3.90
CA ALA A 174 5.27 1.86 4.11
C ALA A 174 4.72 0.89 5.14
N PHE A 175 5.08 -0.39 5.02
CA PHE A 175 4.89 -1.39 6.05
C PHE A 175 6.26 -1.81 6.59
N ALA A 176 6.48 -1.57 7.88
CA ALA A 176 7.54 -2.22 8.63
C ALA A 176 6.94 -3.48 9.25
N ALA A 177 7.38 -4.64 8.77
CA ALA A 177 7.10 -5.91 9.39
C ALA A 177 8.34 -6.34 10.17
N ASP A 178 8.26 -6.30 11.50
CA ASP A 178 9.29 -6.83 12.40
C ASP A 178 9.08 -8.34 12.67
N ASP A 179 8.16 -8.97 11.92
CA ASP A 179 7.84 -10.39 12.02
C ASP A 179 8.88 -11.26 11.26
N PRO A 180 9.56 -12.21 11.94
CA PRO A 180 10.56 -13.09 11.33
C PRO A 180 9.97 -14.07 10.29
N ALA A 181 8.66 -14.09 10.09
CA ALA A 181 8.01 -14.80 8.99
C ALA A 181 8.33 -14.16 7.62
N PHE A 182 8.53 -12.83 7.53
CA PHE A 182 8.84 -12.14 6.28
C PHE A 182 10.32 -12.23 5.89
N ARG A 183 10.79 -13.45 5.63
CA ARG A 183 12.20 -13.73 5.29
C ARG A 183 12.51 -13.72 3.78
N TRP A 184 11.47 -13.76 2.94
CA TRP A 184 11.60 -13.81 1.49
C TRP A 184 10.88 -12.63 0.85
N PHE A 185 11.36 -12.17 -0.29
CA PHE A 185 10.69 -11.18 -1.13
C PHE A 185 10.87 -11.53 -2.61
N VAL A 186 9.99 -11.00 -3.44
CA VAL A 186 10.09 -11.04 -4.90
C VAL A 186 9.81 -9.64 -5.42
N VAL A 187 10.59 -9.20 -6.41
CA VAL A 187 10.42 -7.89 -7.05
C VAL A 187 9.80 -8.06 -8.42
N ASP A 188 10.38 -8.96 -9.21
CA ASP A 188 9.91 -9.37 -10.53
C ASP A 188 10.44 -10.78 -10.86
N ASP A 189 9.96 -11.33 -11.98
CA ASP A 189 10.31 -12.68 -12.45
C ASP A 189 11.81 -12.83 -12.77
N ALA A 190 12.47 -11.78 -13.27
CA ALA A 190 13.88 -11.84 -13.65
C ALA A 190 14.80 -11.89 -12.43
N ARG A 191 14.42 -11.23 -11.33
CA ARG A 191 15.17 -11.20 -10.06
C ARG A 191 14.87 -12.40 -9.17
N GLY A 192 13.74 -13.06 -9.38
CA GLY A 192 13.30 -14.24 -8.64
C GLY A 192 13.03 -13.99 -7.16
N ILE A 193 12.86 -15.07 -6.40
CA ILE A 193 12.69 -15.03 -4.95
C ILE A 193 14.05 -14.76 -4.30
N ARG A 194 14.10 -13.80 -3.38
CA ARG A 194 15.30 -13.36 -2.68
C ARG A 194 15.09 -13.41 -1.17
N GLN A 195 16.13 -13.81 -0.45
CA GLN A 195 16.12 -13.78 1.00
C GLN A 195 16.40 -12.36 1.48
N ARG A 196 15.66 -11.90 2.48
CA ARG A 196 16.00 -10.67 3.21
C ARG A 196 17.15 -10.97 4.20
N PRO A 197 18.00 -9.99 4.52
CA PRO A 197 18.86 -10.07 5.68
C PRO A 197 18.06 -10.43 6.93
N THR A 198 18.60 -11.30 7.77
CA THR A 198 17.99 -11.62 9.05
C THR A 198 18.11 -10.44 10.02
N ILE A 199 17.30 -10.42 11.08
CA ILE A 199 17.44 -9.40 12.13
C ILE A 199 18.89 -9.35 12.69
N PRO A 200 19.53 -10.49 13.03
CA PRO A 200 20.95 -10.50 13.39
C PRO A 200 21.88 -9.89 12.34
N ASP A 201 21.65 -10.14 11.05
CA ASP A 201 22.47 -9.53 9.99
C ASP A 201 22.34 -8.00 10.02
N THR A 202 21.11 -7.48 10.16
CA THR A 202 20.86 -6.03 10.21
C THR A 202 21.44 -5.36 11.45
N GLN A 203 21.65 -6.10 12.55
CA GLN A 203 22.27 -5.57 13.76
C GLN A 203 23.80 -5.49 13.67
N ASN A 204 24.40 -6.25 12.74
CA ASN A 204 25.85 -6.39 12.62
C ASN A 204 26.39 -5.95 11.25
N TRP A 205 25.55 -5.39 10.38
CA TRP A 205 25.97 -4.94 9.06
C TRP A 205 26.88 -3.69 9.14
N VAL A 206 27.68 -3.49 8.10
CA VAL A 206 28.46 -2.26 7.92
C VAL A 206 27.77 -1.40 6.88
N THR A 207 27.45 -0.15 7.22
CA THR A 207 26.92 0.80 6.24
C THR A 207 28.04 1.21 5.28
N LEU A 208 27.86 0.96 3.99
CA LEU A 208 28.82 1.33 2.95
C LEU A 208 28.51 2.71 2.38
N GLN A 209 27.27 2.90 1.93
CA GLN A 209 26.78 4.15 1.35
C GLN A 209 25.25 4.16 1.35
N ASP A 210 24.65 5.25 1.85
CA ASP A 210 23.20 5.45 1.86
C ASP A 210 22.46 4.22 2.42
N THR A 211 21.52 3.61 1.68
CA THR A 211 20.82 2.39 2.08
C THR A 211 21.45 1.11 1.51
N THR A 212 22.78 1.04 1.54
CA THR A 212 23.60 -0.09 1.09
C THR A 212 24.57 -0.55 2.18
N TYR A 213 24.59 -1.84 2.44
CA TYR A 213 25.22 -2.46 3.61
C TYR A 213 26.02 -3.71 3.21
N ALA A 214 27.16 -3.93 3.85
CA ALA A 214 27.84 -5.22 3.86
C ALA A 214 27.32 -6.04 5.05
N LEU A 215 26.83 -7.25 4.78
CA LEU A 215 26.39 -8.21 5.79
C LEU A 215 27.59 -8.89 6.47
N PRO A 216 27.40 -9.56 7.62
CA PRO A 216 28.49 -10.24 8.34
C PRO A 216 29.22 -11.32 7.52
N ASP A 217 28.56 -11.91 6.53
CA ASP A 217 29.14 -12.89 5.60
C ASP A 217 29.90 -12.26 4.42
N GLY A 218 29.97 -10.92 4.37
CA GLY A 218 30.61 -10.14 3.30
C GLY A 218 29.72 -9.87 2.09
N SER A 219 28.49 -10.39 2.04
CA SER A 219 27.56 -10.10 0.95
C SER A 219 27.00 -8.68 1.04
N ILE A 220 26.56 -8.12 -0.10
CA ILE A 220 26.04 -6.75 -0.16
C ILE A 220 24.52 -6.77 -0.27
N TYR A 221 23.87 -6.11 0.69
CA TYR A 221 22.44 -5.82 0.66
C TYR A 221 22.22 -4.34 0.37
N SER A 222 21.30 -4.04 -0.55
CA SER A 222 20.89 -2.66 -0.80
C SER A 222 19.38 -2.60 -0.96
N LYS A 223 18.75 -1.57 -0.38
CA LYS A 223 17.34 -1.27 -0.64
C LYS A 223 17.04 -1.16 -2.14
N TYR A 224 18.01 -0.71 -2.94
CA TYR A 224 17.88 -0.57 -4.40
C TYR A 224 17.78 -1.89 -5.15
N GLN A 225 18.04 -3.02 -4.47
CA GLN A 225 17.71 -4.35 -5.00
C GLN A 225 16.18 -4.58 -5.05
N ASN A 226 15.42 -3.75 -4.33
CA ASN A 226 13.96 -3.82 -4.23
C ASN A 226 13.26 -2.74 -5.08
N SER A 227 14.01 -1.93 -5.84
CA SER A 227 13.45 -0.94 -6.77
C SER A 227 13.46 -1.48 -8.20
N SER A 228 12.37 -1.24 -8.91
CA SER A 228 12.28 -1.34 -10.38
C SER A 228 13.07 -0.24 -11.05
#